data_AF-A0A954S530-F1
#
_entry.id   AF-A0A954S530-F1
#
_cell.length_a   1.000
_cell.length_b   1.000
_cell.length_c   1.000
_cell.angle_alpha   90.00
_cell.angle_beta   90.00
_cell.angle_gamma   90.00
#
_symmetry.space_group_name_H-M   'P 1'
#
loop_
_entity.id
_entity.type
_entity.pdbx_description
1 polymer ?
#
loop_
_entity_poly.entity_id
_entity_poly.type
_entity_poly.pdbx_seq_one_letter_code
_entity_poly.pdbx_strand_id
1 'polypeptide(L)'
;EAASKDDEPFAVDQAAMSNAIPLRPKPTKGRTYEVVCPMCETPGYTSPKAGGREVKCANPKCLVPIFTCPEPPPPPVEEPPPEPAGLSTTQLGLISTVALAAIGSGIWFFVLKNTTAPPTPPPTRQMVDEKSGDNPETKTTDPQNTEQKDPEPAKPKGPNLVKLRQQVPEIMIATSAWPSERRTKRPKPLRIQTIALAYADLGELQKAEEQLDRLSNLDDDMPHYRVLPWVEIGWKLRERGESPSEAADKAVNFAKDVPESHHESWMESVALGALLTALDRGNEARPLFDREFGQLADQELWADIMAVSLDHTFDLNALEPVRPLVTPEAPAWSGVVWQLVFHDASDKGLEWAKSQSKVPARAEAIVAWGDAIVALSLASKTQADYSALDSALQSLPTTWADVATVRAYSRMGQRYALAGDEKTAGDLLKKAETALGKFPKKTPMPEPDLRAIYDGVFPD
;
A
#
# COMPACT_ATOMS: atom_id res chain seq x y z
N GLU A 1 -29.82 39.98 16.70
CA GLU A 1 -28.91 40.07 15.54
C GLU A 1 -28.70 38.68 14.98
N ALA A 2 -28.92 38.53 13.67
CA ALA A 2 -28.78 37.27 12.96
C ALA A 2 -27.33 37.12 12.50
N ALA A 3 -26.67 36.02 12.88
CA ALA A 3 -25.38 35.65 12.32
C ALA A 3 -25.60 35.19 10.86
N SER A 4 -24.85 35.78 9.94
CA SER A 4 -24.79 35.45 8.52
C SER A 4 -24.35 33.99 8.32
N LYS A 5 -25.02 33.30 7.40
CA LYS A 5 -24.81 31.88 7.05
C LYS A 5 -23.55 31.62 6.19
N ASP A 6 -22.65 32.58 6.06
CA ASP A 6 -21.55 32.53 5.09
C ASP A 6 -20.21 32.02 5.66
N ASP A 7 -20.16 31.65 6.94
CA ASP A 7 -18.92 31.21 7.62
C ASP A 7 -18.87 29.70 7.95
N GLU A 8 -19.52 28.85 7.16
CA GLU A 8 -19.28 27.41 7.17
C GLU A 8 -18.41 27.02 5.95
N PRO A 9 -17.12 26.68 6.13
CA PRO A 9 -16.20 26.40 5.01
C PRO A 9 -16.51 25.12 4.22
N PHE A 10 -17.61 24.44 4.56
CA PHE A 10 -18.14 23.25 3.88
C PHE A 10 -19.65 23.36 3.60
N ALA A 11 -20.24 24.56 3.68
CA ALA A 11 -21.63 24.74 3.26
C ALA A 11 -21.77 24.35 1.79
N VAL A 12 -22.47 23.24 1.55
CA VAL A 12 -22.79 22.75 0.20
C VAL A 12 -23.54 23.87 -0.52
N ASP A 13 -22.95 24.38 -1.60
CA ASP A 13 -23.50 25.50 -2.37
C ASP A 13 -24.90 25.14 -2.90
N GLN A 14 -25.94 25.56 -2.17
CA GLN A 14 -27.32 25.26 -2.53
C GLN A 14 -27.72 25.92 -3.86
N ALA A 15 -26.97 26.94 -4.31
CA ALA A 15 -27.17 27.56 -5.61
C ALA A 15 -26.78 26.60 -6.75
N ALA A 16 -25.68 25.83 -6.59
CA ALA A 16 -25.29 24.79 -7.55
C ALA A 16 -26.37 23.68 -7.66
N MET A 17 -27.02 23.33 -6.54
CA MET A 17 -28.13 22.37 -6.53
C MET A 17 -29.38 22.82 -7.30
N SER A 18 -29.63 24.12 -7.38
CA SER A 18 -30.79 24.67 -8.10
C SER A 18 -30.58 24.76 -9.62
N ASN A 19 -29.33 24.87 -10.08
CA ASN A 19 -28.98 25.12 -11.48
C ASN A 19 -28.57 23.84 -12.25
N ALA A 20 -28.30 22.73 -11.56
CA ALA A 20 -27.92 21.47 -12.17
C ALA A 20 -29.07 20.84 -13.00
N ILE A 21 -28.75 20.36 -14.21
CA ILE A 21 -29.75 19.76 -15.11
C ILE A 21 -30.10 18.35 -14.64
N PRO A 22 -31.36 18.04 -14.28
CA PRO A 22 -31.71 16.72 -13.75
C PRO A 22 -31.74 15.65 -14.85
N LEU A 23 -30.97 14.58 -14.64
CA LEU A 23 -31.00 13.39 -15.48
C LEU A 23 -32.33 12.64 -15.31
N ARG A 24 -32.83 12.07 -16.41
CA ARG A 24 -34.05 11.24 -16.38
C ARG A 24 -33.69 9.76 -16.38
N PRO A 25 -34.44 8.89 -15.68
CA PRO A 25 -34.16 7.45 -15.67
C PRO A 25 -34.49 6.74 -16.99
N LYS A 26 -35.23 7.39 -17.91
CA LYS A 26 -35.62 6.83 -19.22
C LYS A 26 -35.40 7.85 -20.34
N PRO A 27 -35.05 7.41 -21.56
CA PRO A 27 -34.91 8.29 -22.71
C PRO A 27 -36.26 8.90 -23.10
N THR A 28 -36.28 10.21 -23.36
CA THR A 28 -37.48 10.95 -23.78
C THR A 28 -37.13 11.88 -24.94
N LYS A 29 -38.14 12.39 -25.66
CA LYS A 29 -37.92 13.25 -26.84
C LYS A 29 -37.02 14.45 -26.48
N GLY A 30 -35.84 14.54 -27.09
CA GLY A 30 -34.84 15.58 -26.84
C GLY A 30 -33.85 15.29 -25.69
N ARG A 31 -33.99 14.16 -25.00
CA ARG A 31 -33.07 13.68 -23.95
C ARG A 31 -32.70 12.21 -24.22
N THR A 32 -31.87 12.01 -25.23
CA THR A 32 -31.42 10.70 -25.72
C THR A 32 -29.95 10.43 -25.43
N TYR A 33 -29.21 11.42 -24.92
CA TYR A 33 -27.81 11.25 -24.54
C TYR A 33 -27.73 10.56 -23.19
N GLU A 34 -27.18 9.36 -23.19
CA GLU A 34 -26.96 8.55 -22.00
C GLU A 34 -25.73 9.05 -21.24
N VAL A 35 -25.92 9.30 -19.95
CA VAL A 35 -24.90 9.79 -19.03
C VAL A 35 -24.95 8.87 -17.81
N VAL A 36 -23.85 8.16 -17.59
CA VAL A 36 -23.72 7.25 -16.45
C VAL A 36 -23.22 8.04 -15.25
N CYS A 37 -23.93 7.95 -14.12
CA CYS A 37 -23.46 8.59 -12.89
C CYS A 37 -22.12 7.98 -12.44
N PRO A 38 -21.07 8.79 -12.19
CA PRO A 38 -19.74 8.29 -11.83
C PRO A 38 -19.68 7.65 -10.43
N MET A 39 -20.72 7.83 -9.60
CA MET A 39 -20.76 7.35 -8.22
C MET A 39 -21.63 6.11 -8.01
N CYS A 40 -22.82 6.06 -8.64
CA CYS A 40 -23.78 4.96 -8.44
C CYS A 40 -24.15 4.22 -9.73
N GLU A 41 -23.45 4.51 -10.84
CA GLU A 41 -23.57 3.85 -12.16
C GLU A 41 -24.99 3.83 -12.74
N THR A 42 -25.91 4.58 -12.13
CA THR A 42 -27.28 4.68 -12.59
C THR A 42 -27.30 5.44 -13.91
N PRO A 43 -27.77 4.81 -15.01
CA PRO A 43 -27.87 5.48 -16.29
C PRO A 43 -28.94 6.57 -16.21
N GLY A 44 -28.59 7.76 -16.70
CA GLY A 44 -29.46 8.91 -16.75
C GLY A 44 -29.42 9.55 -18.13
N TYR A 45 -30.55 10.05 -18.61
CA TYR A 45 -30.69 10.58 -19.96
C TYR A 45 -30.89 12.10 -19.93
N THR A 46 -30.15 12.80 -20.79
CA THR A 46 -30.20 14.25 -20.96
C THR A 46 -30.03 14.66 -22.42
N SER A 47 -30.08 15.96 -22.71
CA SER A 47 -29.81 16.49 -24.05
C SER A 47 -28.30 16.56 -24.32
N PRO A 48 -27.82 16.32 -25.56
CA PRO A 48 -26.40 16.49 -25.91
C PRO A 48 -25.81 17.88 -25.57
N LYS A 49 -26.66 18.92 -25.53
CA LYS A 49 -26.28 20.29 -25.12
C LYS A 49 -25.90 20.43 -23.64
N ALA A 50 -26.08 19.38 -22.84
CA ALA A 50 -25.69 19.34 -21.44
C ALA A 50 -24.22 18.94 -21.25
N GLY A 51 -23.51 18.51 -22.31
CA GLY A 51 -22.07 18.24 -22.23
C GLY A 51 -21.29 19.44 -21.67
N GLY A 52 -20.39 19.17 -20.72
CA GLY A 52 -19.61 20.18 -20.00
C GLY A 52 -20.38 20.94 -18.91
N ARG A 53 -21.66 20.63 -18.66
CA ARG A 53 -22.48 21.28 -17.61
C ARG A 53 -22.75 20.36 -16.43
N GLU A 54 -23.07 20.94 -15.28
CA GLU A 54 -23.47 20.20 -14.08
C GLU A 54 -24.84 19.54 -14.27
N VAL A 55 -24.89 18.22 -14.00
CA VAL A 55 -26.09 17.39 -14.08
C VAL A 55 -26.37 16.72 -12.74
N LYS A 56 -27.66 16.56 -12.41
CA LYS A 56 -28.10 15.87 -11.21
C LYS A 56 -28.37 14.39 -11.47
N CYS A 57 -27.81 13.50 -10.65
CA CYS A 57 -27.97 12.05 -10.75
C CYS A 57 -29.45 11.62 -10.74
N ALA A 58 -29.77 10.60 -11.53
CA ALA A 58 -31.12 10.03 -11.60
C ALA A 58 -31.49 9.17 -10.36
N ASN A 59 -30.52 8.72 -9.57
CA ASN A 59 -30.75 7.99 -8.33
C ASN A 59 -30.97 8.94 -7.15
N PRO A 60 -32.16 8.96 -6.52
CA PRO A 60 -32.45 9.85 -5.38
C PRO A 60 -31.69 9.51 -4.10
N LYS A 61 -31.06 8.32 -4.01
CA LYS A 61 -30.23 7.89 -2.87
C LYS A 61 -28.72 8.15 -3.08
N CYS A 62 -28.33 8.80 -4.18
CA CYS A 62 -26.91 9.05 -4.48
C CYS A 62 -26.34 10.15 -3.57
N LEU A 63 -25.22 9.87 -2.89
CA LEU A 63 -24.52 10.78 -1.97
C LEU A 63 -23.81 11.95 -2.68
N VAL A 64 -23.54 11.84 -3.98
CA VAL A 64 -23.04 12.95 -4.80
C VAL A 64 -24.08 13.24 -5.88
N PRO A 65 -25.04 14.12 -5.58
CA PRO A 65 -26.17 14.32 -6.47
C PRO A 65 -25.77 15.06 -7.75
N ILE A 66 -24.59 15.70 -7.85
CA ILE A 66 -24.23 16.57 -8.97
C ILE A 66 -22.84 16.23 -9.49
N PHE A 67 -22.69 16.13 -10.80
CA PHE A 67 -21.42 15.89 -11.48
C PHE A 67 -21.42 16.55 -12.86
N THR A 68 -20.25 16.72 -13.48
CA THR A 68 -20.15 17.32 -14.83
C THR A 68 -20.46 16.28 -15.90
N CYS A 69 -21.39 16.60 -16.80
CA CYS A 69 -21.77 15.73 -17.91
C CYS A 69 -20.64 15.65 -18.95
N PRO A 70 -20.26 14.46 -19.44
CA PRO A 70 -19.27 14.32 -20.51
C PRO A 70 -19.76 15.02 -21.79
N GLU A 71 -18.81 15.55 -22.56
CA GLU A 71 -19.11 16.17 -23.85
C GLU A 71 -19.42 15.09 -24.90
N PRO A 72 -20.48 15.26 -25.72
CA PRO A 72 -20.76 14.33 -26.79
C PRO A 72 -19.66 14.39 -27.87
N PRO A 73 -19.28 13.25 -28.47
CA PRO A 73 -18.33 13.23 -29.57
C PRO A 73 -18.85 14.06 -30.75
N PRO A 74 -17.99 14.77 -31.51
CA PRO A 74 -18.41 15.55 -32.66
C PRO A 74 -19.08 14.64 -33.69
N PRO A 75 -20.18 15.08 -34.33
CA PRO A 75 -20.82 14.28 -35.36
C PRO A 75 -19.84 14.02 -36.51
N PRO A 76 -19.85 12.82 -37.10
CA PRO A 76 -19.04 12.55 -38.29
C PRO A 76 -19.42 13.52 -39.40
N VAL A 77 -18.41 14.18 -39.98
CA VAL A 77 -18.58 15.10 -41.10
C VAL A 77 -18.95 14.29 -42.33
N GLU A 78 -20.20 14.37 -42.77
CA GLU A 78 -20.62 13.84 -44.06
C GLU A 78 -20.01 14.71 -45.16
N GLU A 79 -19.00 14.19 -45.87
CA GLU A 79 -18.45 14.81 -47.07
C GLU A 79 -19.51 14.79 -48.19
N PRO A 80 -19.75 15.90 -48.91
CA PRO A 80 -20.70 15.92 -50.01
C PRO A 80 -20.23 15.03 -51.17
N PRO A 81 -21.13 14.33 -51.87
CA PRO A 81 -20.75 13.39 -52.92
C PRO A 81 -20.09 14.15 -54.09
N PRO A 82 -18.91 13.73 -54.57
CA PRO A 82 -18.28 14.34 -55.73
C PRO A 82 -19.05 13.98 -57.02
N GLU A 83 -19.29 14.99 -57.85
CA GLU A 83 -19.84 14.83 -59.20
C GLU A 83 -18.93 13.95 -60.08
N PRO A 84 -19.49 13.15 -61.00
CA PRO A 84 -18.72 12.16 -61.73
C PRO A 84 -17.93 12.81 -62.88
N ALA A 85 -16.65 13.07 -62.66
CA ALA A 85 -15.67 13.26 -63.72
C ALA A 85 -15.11 11.90 -64.14
N GLY A 86 -15.45 11.45 -65.35
CA GLY A 86 -15.06 10.15 -65.88
C GLY A 86 -13.55 9.93 -65.89
N LEU A 87 -13.12 8.82 -65.27
CA LEU A 87 -11.75 8.33 -65.28
C LEU A 87 -11.70 6.88 -65.77
N SER A 88 -10.74 6.64 -66.67
CA SER A 88 -10.52 5.42 -67.46
C SER A 88 -10.32 4.16 -66.61
N THR A 89 -10.89 3.05 -67.08
CA THR A 89 -10.88 1.69 -66.51
C THR A 89 -9.48 1.10 -66.25
N THR A 90 -8.41 1.73 -66.73
CA THR A 90 -7.02 1.30 -66.47
C THR A 90 -6.43 1.84 -65.17
N GLN A 91 -7.01 2.87 -64.55
CA GLN A 91 -6.54 3.42 -63.27
C GLN A 91 -7.21 2.79 -62.03
N LEU A 92 -8.36 2.14 -62.19
CA LEU A 92 -9.04 1.39 -61.12
C LEU A 92 -8.34 0.07 -60.75
N GLY A 93 -7.57 -0.51 -61.67
CA GLY A 93 -6.83 -1.76 -61.42
C GLY A 93 -5.60 -1.60 -60.51
N LEU A 94 -4.98 -0.40 -60.50
CA LEU A 94 -3.78 -0.14 -59.69
C LEU A 94 -4.12 0.21 -58.24
N ILE A 95 -5.29 0.81 -57.98
CA ILE A 95 -5.73 1.19 -56.64
C ILE A 95 -6.28 -0.03 -55.88
N SER A 96 -6.94 -0.98 -56.55
CA SER A 96 -7.49 -2.17 -55.87
C SER A 96 -6.39 -3.15 -55.41
N THR A 97 -5.27 -3.24 -56.12
CA THR A 97 -4.13 -4.10 -55.74
C THR A 97 -3.35 -3.54 -54.55
N VAL A 98 -3.21 -2.21 -54.44
CA VAL A 98 -2.57 -1.57 -53.27
C VAL A 98 -3.47 -1.62 -52.03
N ALA A 99 -4.78 -1.45 -52.18
CA ALA A 99 -5.73 -1.55 -51.07
C ALA A 99 -5.85 -2.98 -50.50
N LEU A 100 -5.83 -4.01 -51.37
CA LEU A 100 -5.86 -5.41 -50.93
C LEU A 100 -4.53 -5.86 -50.28
N ALA A 101 -3.39 -5.34 -50.76
CA ALA A 101 -2.10 -5.58 -50.13
C ALA A 101 -2.00 -4.94 -48.72
N ALA A 102 -2.53 -3.71 -48.55
CA ALA A 102 -2.55 -3.03 -47.26
C ALA A 102 -3.44 -3.75 -46.23
N ILE A 103 -4.63 -4.20 -46.64
CA ILE A 103 -5.55 -4.95 -45.77
C ILE A 103 -4.98 -6.34 -45.41
N GLY A 104 -4.36 -7.03 -46.38
CA GLY A 104 -3.68 -8.31 -46.15
C GLY A 104 -2.49 -8.21 -45.17
N SER A 105 -1.69 -7.13 -45.28
CA SER A 105 -0.57 -6.88 -44.36
C SER A 105 -1.01 -6.52 -42.94
N GLY A 106 -2.14 -5.80 -42.79
CA GLY A 106 -2.69 -5.44 -41.48
C GLY A 106 -3.18 -6.66 -40.70
N ILE A 107 -3.84 -7.61 -41.38
CA ILE A 107 -4.32 -8.85 -40.76
C ILE A 107 -3.15 -9.78 -40.41
N TRP A 108 -2.12 -9.88 -41.24
CA TRP A 108 -0.93 -10.69 -40.93
C TRP A 108 -0.15 -10.13 -39.72
N PHE A 109 -0.01 -8.80 -39.62
CA PHE A 109 0.69 -8.17 -38.50
C PHE A 109 -0.07 -8.28 -37.18
N PHE A 110 -1.40 -8.17 -37.18
CA PHE A 110 -2.20 -8.17 -35.94
C PHE A 110 -2.68 -9.55 -35.48
N VAL A 111 -2.76 -10.57 -36.36
CA VAL A 111 -3.37 -11.87 -36.01
C VAL A 111 -2.34 -13.01 -35.90
N LEU A 112 -1.22 -12.98 -36.62
CA LEU A 112 -0.32 -14.15 -36.74
C LEU A 112 1.07 -14.00 -36.11
N LYS A 113 1.45 -12.81 -35.62
CA LYS A 113 2.77 -12.61 -34.96
C LYS A 113 2.68 -12.71 -33.43
N ASN A 114 2.24 -13.86 -32.93
CA ASN A 114 2.53 -14.33 -31.57
C ASN A 114 3.65 -15.38 -31.63
N THR A 115 4.89 -14.91 -31.83
CA THR A 115 6.09 -15.68 -31.52
C THR A 115 7.20 -14.74 -31.02
N THR A 116 7.45 -14.83 -29.71
CA THR A 116 8.72 -14.59 -29.02
C THR A 116 9.59 -13.43 -29.53
N ALA A 117 9.36 -12.24 -28.96
CA ALA A 117 10.41 -11.23 -28.89
C ALA A 117 11.50 -11.71 -27.90
N PRO A 118 12.79 -11.63 -28.24
CA PRO A 118 13.87 -11.88 -27.28
C PRO A 118 13.82 -10.83 -26.16
N PRO A 119 14.27 -11.18 -24.93
CA PRO A 119 14.20 -10.29 -23.79
C PRO A 119 14.96 -9.00 -24.10
N THR A 120 14.23 -7.89 -24.07
CA THR A 120 14.83 -6.56 -24.06
C THR A 120 15.61 -6.44 -22.75
N PRO A 121 16.90 -6.08 -22.76
CA PRO A 121 17.60 -5.80 -21.51
C PRO A 121 16.83 -4.71 -20.75
N PRO A 122 16.75 -4.79 -19.41
CA PRO A 122 16.03 -3.80 -18.63
C PRO A 122 16.59 -2.41 -18.97
N PRO A 123 15.74 -1.37 -19.01
CA PRO A 123 16.24 -0.02 -19.19
C PRO A 123 17.26 0.23 -18.08
N THR A 124 18.51 0.49 -18.48
CA THR A 124 19.50 1.07 -17.58
C THR A 124 18.84 2.28 -16.97
N ARG A 125 18.54 2.22 -15.66
CA ARG A 125 18.26 3.42 -14.89
C ARG A 125 19.48 4.29 -15.09
N GLN A 126 19.35 5.34 -15.90
CA GLN A 126 20.18 6.50 -15.67
C GLN A 126 19.84 6.91 -14.25
N MET A 127 20.76 6.61 -13.33
CA MET A 127 20.88 7.42 -12.13
C MET A 127 20.84 8.86 -12.63
N VAL A 128 19.82 9.60 -12.20
CA VAL A 128 19.97 11.04 -12.19
C VAL A 128 21.20 11.22 -11.33
N ASP A 129 22.33 11.55 -11.97
CA ASP A 129 23.45 12.16 -11.29
C ASP A 129 22.83 13.36 -10.59
N GLU A 130 22.56 13.19 -9.30
CA GLU A 130 22.51 14.31 -8.38
C GLU A 130 23.82 15.00 -8.62
N LYS A 131 23.77 16.14 -9.34
CA LYS A 131 24.93 16.96 -9.57
C LYS A 131 25.48 17.26 -8.19
N SER A 132 26.51 16.50 -7.85
CA SER A 132 27.50 16.81 -6.84
C SER A 132 27.82 18.27 -7.07
N GLY A 133 27.37 19.11 -6.16
CA GLY A 133 27.61 20.54 -6.22
C GLY A 133 29.11 20.70 -6.37
N ASP A 134 29.51 21.30 -7.50
CA ASP A 134 30.88 21.66 -7.79
C ASP A 134 31.47 22.28 -6.53
N ASN A 135 32.44 21.56 -5.97
CA ASN A 135 33.36 22.04 -4.96
C ASN A 135 34.02 23.29 -5.55
N PRO A 136 33.73 24.52 -5.07
CA PRO A 136 34.46 25.67 -5.53
C PRO A 136 35.83 25.57 -4.86
N GLU A 137 36.84 25.31 -5.70
CA GLU A 137 38.23 25.49 -5.36
C GLU A 137 38.43 26.71 -4.47
N THR A 138 39.12 26.45 -3.38
CA THR A 138 39.57 27.41 -2.38
C THR A 138 40.40 28.49 -3.08
N LYS A 139 39.76 29.59 -3.49
CA LYS A 139 40.44 30.86 -3.74
C LYS A 139 40.34 31.69 -2.48
N THR A 140 41.49 31.78 -1.83
CA THR A 140 41.82 32.64 -0.71
C THR A 140 41.37 34.06 -1.00
N THR A 141 40.40 34.55 -0.23
CA THR A 141 40.21 35.97 0.02
C THR A 141 39.75 36.15 1.46
N ASP A 142 40.38 37.11 2.13
CA ASP A 142 40.33 37.40 3.56
C ASP A 142 38.92 37.54 4.18
N PRO A 143 38.80 37.36 5.52
CA PRO A 143 37.53 37.18 6.19
C PRO A 143 36.85 38.52 6.45
N GLN A 144 35.68 38.74 5.83
CA GLN A 144 34.71 39.72 6.34
C GLN A 144 33.60 39.00 7.10
N ASN A 145 33.73 39.13 8.42
CA ASN A 145 32.74 38.86 9.46
C ASN A 145 31.34 39.32 9.02
N THR A 146 30.48 38.36 8.70
CA THR A 146 29.05 38.59 8.61
C THR A 146 28.38 37.51 9.45
N GLU A 147 27.88 37.90 10.63
CA GLU A 147 27.03 37.06 11.47
C GLU A 147 25.84 36.58 10.64
N GLN A 148 25.90 35.32 10.19
CA GLN A 148 24.78 34.65 9.57
C GLN A 148 23.83 34.23 10.68
N LYS A 149 22.77 35.03 10.86
CA LYS A 149 21.64 34.71 11.72
C LYS A 149 20.96 33.46 11.15
N ASP A 150 20.95 32.37 11.90
CA ASP A 150 20.23 31.16 11.52
C ASP A 150 18.77 31.51 11.17
N PRO A 151 18.24 31.06 10.01
CA PRO A 151 16.85 31.27 9.68
C PRO A 151 16.00 30.49 10.69
N GLU A 152 15.18 31.24 11.43
CA GLU A 152 14.18 30.71 12.34
C GLU A 152 13.29 29.69 11.60
N PRO A 153 13.07 28.49 12.15
CA PRO A 153 12.36 27.43 11.44
C PRO A 153 10.95 27.91 11.07
N ALA A 154 10.69 27.95 9.76
CA ALA A 154 9.41 28.37 9.23
C ALA A 154 8.31 27.46 9.82
N LYS A 155 7.39 28.05 10.60
CA LYS A 155 6.20 27.33 11.08
C LYS A 155 5.47 26.75 9.86
N PRO A 156 5.18 25.44 9.82
CA PRO A 156 4.55 24.82 8.66
C PRO A 156 3.19 25.47 8.40
N LYS A 157 3.04 26.10 7.23
CA LYS A 157 1.76 26.62 6.72
C LYS A 157 0.95 25.45 6.16
N GLY A 158 0.37 24.64 7.04
CA GLY A 158 -0.49 23.53 6.65
C GLY A 158 -1.31 23.01 7.82
N PRO A 159 -2.44 22.31 7.58
CA PRO A 159 -3.13 21.58 8.64
C PRO A 159 -2.16 20.63 9.33
N ASN A 160 -2.25 20.52 10.66
CA ASN A 160 -1.49 19.53 11.40
C ASN A 160 -1.90 18.11 10.97
N LEU A 161 -1.02 17.12 11.14
CA LEU A 161 -1.26 15.73 10.72
C LEU A 161 -2.57 15.14 11.25
N VAL A 162 -2.98 15.54 12.46
CA VAL A 162 -4.26 15.12 13.07
C VAL A 162 -5.45 15.60 12.25
N LYS A 163 -5.49 16.89 11.88
CA LYS A 163 -6.55 17.43 11.02
C LYS A 163 -6.53 16.84 9.62
N LEU A 164 -5.33 16.57 9.08
CA LEU A 164 -5.20 15.88 7.79
C LEU A 164 -5.83 14.48 7.84
N ARG A 165 -5.50 13.67 8.85
CA ARG A 165 -6.07 12.31 9.01
C ARG A 165 -7.60 12.31 9.05
N GLN A 166 -8.21 13.27 9.74
CA GLN A 166 -9.66 13.40 9.80
C GLN A 166 -10.29 13.76 8.44
N GLN A 167 -9.58 14.50 7.58
CA GLN A 167 -10.09 14.94 6.28
C GLN A 167 -9.81 13.93 5.15
N VAL A 168 -8.84 13.04 5.32
CA VAL A 168 -8.38 12.10 4.29
C VAL A 168 -9.51 11.25 3.69
N PRO A 169 -10.44 10.64 4.46
CA PRO A 169 -11.49 9.81 3.86
C PRO A 169 -12.38 10.58 2.88
N GLU A 170 -12.78 11.80 3.23
CA GLU A 170 -13.60 12.64 2.35
C GLU A 170 -12.84 13.10 1.11
N ILE A 171 -11.55 13.44 1.25
CA ILE A 171 -10.67 13.75 0.14
C ILE A 171 -10.52 12.54 -0.79
N MET A 172 -10.36 11.33 -0.23
CA MET A 172 -10.28 10.09 -1.00
C MET A 172 -11.58 9.83 -1.77
N ILE A 173 -12.74 10.08 -1.15
CA ILE A 173 -14.04 9.99 -1.84
C ILE A 173 -14.11 11.02 -2.97
N ALA A 174 -13.78 12.28 -2.72
CA ALA A 174 -13.83 13.34 -3.73
C ALA A 174 -12.89 13.08 -4.92
N THR A 175 -11.67 12.61 -4.64
CA THR A 175 -10.68 12.25 -5.67
C THR A 175 -11.07 11.00 -6.45
N SER A 176 -11.82 10.07 -5.85
CA SER A 176 -12.36 8.91 -6.56
C SER A 176 -13.37 9.29 -7.66
N ALA A 177 -13.98 10.47 -7.57
CA ALA A 177 -14.93 11.01 -8.54
C ALA A 177 -14.27 11.77 -9.72
N TRP A 178 -12.94 11.92 -9.73
CA TRP A 178 -12.25 12.65 -10.79
C TRP A 178 -12.40 11.98 -12.18
N PRO A 179 -12.34 12.75 -13.28
CA PRO A 179 -12.36 12.20 -14.64
C PRO A 179 -11.28 11.14 -14.85
N SER A 180 -11.57 10.11 -15.67
CA SER A 180 -10.69 8.94 -15.90
C SER A 180 -9.26 9.30 -16.28
N GLU A 181 -9.06 10.42 -16.98
CA GLU A 181 -7.76 10.95 -17.40
C GLU A 181 -6.87 11.39 -16.23
N ARG A 182 -7.46 11.74 -15.09
CA ARG A 182 -6.77 12.08 -13.83
C ARG A 182 -6.87 10.99 -12.78
N ARG A 183 -7.60 9.90 -13.05
CA ARG A 183 -7.69 8.78 -12.11
C ARG A 183 -6.37 8.05 -12.07
N THR A 184 -5.96 7.68 -10.86
CA THR A 184 -4.94 6.65 -10.71
C THR A 184 -5.45 5.38 -11.38
N LYS A 185 -4.57 4.63 -12.07
CA LYS A 185 -4.90 3.33 -12.70
C LYS A 185 -5.28 2.23 -11.68
N ARG A 186 -5.52 2.59 -10.42
CA ARG A 186 -5.81 1.64 -9.34
C ARG A 186 -7.21 1.03 -9.53
N PRO A 187 -7.40 -0.28 -9.27
CA PRO A 187 -8.71 -0.92 -9.31
C PRO A 187 -9.75 -0.22 -8.43
N LYS A 188 -11.03 -0.25 -8.83
CA LYS A 188 -12.15 0.32 -8.06
C LYS A 188 -12.28 -0.31 -6.67
N PRO A 189 -12.20 -1.65 -6.49
CA PRO A 189 -12.28 -2.28 -5.17
C PRO A 189 -11.20 -1.79 -4.21
N LEU A 190 -9.94 -1.77 -4.65
CA LEU A 190 -8.81 -1.29 -3.84
C LEU A 190 -9.02 0.15 -3.32
N ARG A 191 -9.59 1.05 -4.15
CA ARG A 191 -9.90 2.42 -3.70
C ARG A 191 -10.95 2.43 -2.59
N ILE A 192 -12.01 1.64 -2.72
CA ILE A 192 -13.08 1.56 -1.72
C ILE A 192 -12.55 0.90 -0.44
N GLN A 193 -11.75 -0.16 -0.54
CA GLN A 193 -11.03 -0.75 0.61
C GLN A 193 -10.19 0.30 1.33
N THR A 194 -9.42 1.11 0.60
CA THR A 194 -8.57 2.15 1.21
C THR A 194 -9.40 3.18 2.00
N ILE A 195 -10.56 3.58 1.47
CA ILE A 195 -11.49 4.49 2.17
C ILE A 195 -12.08 3.79 3.41
N ALA A 196 -12.46 2.52 3.30
CA ALA A 196 -12.98 1.74 4.42
C ALA A 196 -11.94 1.62 5.56
N LEU A 197 -10.69 1.32 5.22
CA LEU A 197 -9.57 1.30 6.17
C LEU A 197 -9.36 2.65 6.85
N ALA A 198 -9.41 3.75 6.10
CA ALA A 198 -9.25 5.08 6.66
C ALA A 198 -10.37 5.43 7.66
N TYR A 199 -11.63 5.07 7.37
CA TYR A 199 -12.72 5.24 8.32
C TYR A 199 -12.58 4.33 9.54
N ALA A 200 -12.15 3.08 9.34
CA ALA A 200 -11.91 2.15 10.43
C ALA A 200 -10.81 2.67 11.36
N ASP A 201 -9.67 3.11 10.83
CA ASP A 201 -8.55 3.69 11.61
C ASP A 201 -9.00 4.90 12.47
N LEU A 202 -9.87 5.76 11.93
CA LEU A 202 -10.48 6.89 12.66
C LEU A 202 -11.53 6.45 13.70
N GLY A 203 -11.92 5.19 13.71
CA GLY A 203 -12.98 4.65 14.55
C GLY A 203 -14.39 5.02 14.06
N GLU A 204 -14.54 5.51 12.84
CA GLU A 204 -15.85 5.78 12.22
C GLU A 204 -16.44 4.49 11.63
N LEU A 205 -16.64 3.48 12.50
CA LEU A 205 -16.93 2.10 12.12
C LEU A 205 -18.17 1.97 11.22
N GLN A 206 -19.23 2.73 11.50
CA GLN A 206 -20.42 2.75 10.64
C GLN A 206 -20.10 3.19 9.20
N LYS A 207 -19.27 4.22 9.02
CA LYS A 207 -18.88 4.68 7.68
C LYS A 207 -17.94 3.69 6.99
N ALA A 208 -17.11 2.99 7.76
CA ALA A 208 -16.28 1.90 7.24
C ALA A 208 -17.18 0.77 6.70
N GLU A 209 -18.19 0.36 7.46
CA GLU A 209 -19.18 -0.65 7.03
C GLU A 209 -19.97 -0.20 5.78
N GLU A 210 -20.37 1.07 5.68
CA GLU A 210 -21.00 1.60 4.48
C GLU A 210 -20.12 1.45 3.23
N GLN A 211 -18.79 1.60 3.36
CA GLN A 211 -17.87 1.33 2.26
C GLN A 211 -17.75 -0.16 1.93
N LEU A 212 -17.82 -1.03 2.95
CA LEU A 212 -17.81 -2.48 2.75
C LEU A 212 -19.08 -2.96 2.04
N ASP A 213 -20.24 -2.36 2.34
CA ASP A 213 -21.48 -2.59 1.61
C ASP A 213 -21.36 -2.15 0.15
N ARG A 214 -20.67 -1.04 -0.13
CA ARG A 214 -20.38 -0.62 -1.51
C ARG A 214 -19.52 -1.63 -2.25
N LEU A 215 -18.53 -2.25 -1.60
CA LEU A 215 -17.76 -3.34 -2.20
C LEU A 215 -18.67 -4.51 -2.59
N SER A 216 -19.72 -4.81 -1.81
CA SER A 216 -20.69 -5.89 -2.09
C SER A 216 -21.60 -5.66 -3.27
N ASN A 217 -21.67 -4.42 -3.75
CA ASN A 217 -22.55 -4.02 -4.85
C ASN A 217 -21.78 -3.75 -6.16
N LEU A 218 -20.51 -4.19 -6.26
CA LEU A 218 -19.74 -4.09 -7.50
C LEU A 218 -20.04 -5.28 -8.42
N ASP A 219 -20.09 -5.04 -9.73
CA ASP A 219 -20.33 -6.08 -10.74
C ASP A 219 -19.22 -7.15 -10.76
N ASP A 220 -17.97 -6.72 -10.51
CA ASP A 220 -16.82 -7.60 -10.28
C ASP A 220 -16.57 -7.71 -8.76
N ASP A 221 -17.32 -8.59 -8.09
CA ASP A 221 -17.11 -8.84 -6.65
C ASP A 221 -15.71 -9.45 -6.44
N MET A 222 -14.93 -8.78 -5.58
CA MET A 222 -13.61 -9.24 -5.15
C MET A 222 -13.62 -9.27 -3.62
N PRO A 223 -14.15 -10.36 -3.02
CA PRO A 223 -14.51 -10.39 -1.61
C PRO A 223 -13.33 -10.19 -0.65
N HIS A 224 -12.13 -10.62 -1.04
CA HIS A 224 -10.90 -10.51 -0.24
C HIS A 224 -10.56 -9.06 0.16
N TYR A 225 -10.92 -8.06 -0.66
CA TYR A 225 -10.75 -6.63 -0.31
C TYR A 225 -11.48 -6.22 0.97
N ARG A 226 -12.42 -7.02 1.47
CA ARG A 226 -13.11 -6.78 2.74
C ARG A 226 -12.36 -7.30 3.96
N VAL A 227 -11.34 -8.15 3.80
CA VAL A 227 -10.61 -8.77 4.92
C VAL A 227 -9.93 -7.70 5.79
N LEU A 228 -9.05 -6.87 5.22
CA LEU A 228 -8.32 -5.86 5.98
C LEU A 228 -9.24 -4.85 6.71
N PRO A 229 -10.27 -4.25 6.07
CA PRO A 229 -11.17 -3.35 6.79
C PRO A 229 -11.93 -4.03 7.94
N TRP A 230 -12.39 -5.29 7.77
CA TRP A 230 -13.03 -6.00 8.88
C TRP A 230 -12.05 -6.32 10.01
N VAL A 231 -10.79 -6.61 9.70
CA VAL A 231 -9.74 -6.76 10.71
C VAL A 231 -9.52 -5.47 11.48
N GLU A 232 -9.41 -4.33 10.80
CA GLU A 232 -9.23 -3.02 11.43
C GLU A 232 -10.43 -2.63 12.31
N ILE A 233 -11.67 -2.88 11.83
CA ILE A 233 -12.88 -2.72 12.63
C ILE A 233 -12.80 -3.59 13.90
N GLY A 234 -12.34 -4.84 13.78
CA GLY A 234 -12.11 -5.73 14.91
C GLY A 234 -11.13 -5.16 15.94
N TRP A 235 -9.99 -4.63 15.51
CA TRP A 235 -9.04 -4.00 16.43
C TRP A 235 -9.63 -2.79 17.14
N LYS A 236 -10.36 -1.92 16.43
CA LYS A 236 -11.00 -0.74 17.02
C LYS A 236 -12.11 -1.08 18.00
N LEU A 237 -12.88 -2.15 17.74
CA LEU A 237 -13.85 -2.66 18.71
C LEU A 237 -13.14 -3.12 19.99
N ARG A 238 -12.04 -3.86 19.86
CA ARG A 238 -11.24 -4.31 21.02
C ARG A 238 -10.66 -3.13 21.81
N GLU A 239 -10.12 -2.12 21.14
CA GLU A 239 -9.62 -0.88 21.77
C GLU A 239 -10.70 -0.15 22.59
N ARG A 240 -11.97 -0.26 22.17
CA ARG A 240 -13.14 0.31 22.88
C ARG A 240 -13.68 -0.58 24.00
N GLY A 241 -13.14 -1.78 24.19
CA GLY A 241 -13.69 -2.78 25.09
C GLY A 241 -14.98 -3.44 24.57
N GLU A 242 -15.29 -3.29 23.29
CA GLU A 242 -16.40 -3.95 22.61
C GLU A 242 -15.96 -5.30 22.02
N SER A 243 -16.94 -6.18 21.71
CA SER A 243 -16.63 -7.51 21.17
C SER A 243 -16.25 -7.43 19.69
N PRO A 244 -15.05 -7.89 19.29
CA PRO A 244 -14.62 -7.88 17.89
C PRO A 244 -15.00 -9.16 17.13
N SER A 245 -15.69 -10.11 17.77
CA SER A 245 -15.94 -11.45 17.22
C SER A 245 -16.70 -11.44 15.90
N GLU A 246 -17.73 -10.58 15.75
CA GLU A 246 -18.49 -10.49 14.51
C GLU A 246 -17.62 -10.00 13.34
N ALA A 247 -16.79 -8.98 13.59
CA ALA A 247 -15.87 -8.46 12.60
C ALA A 247 -14.84 -9.52 12.18
N ALA A 248 -14.29 -10.26 13.16
CA ALA A 248 -13.39 -11.38 12.90
C ALA A 248 -14.06 -12.50 12.08
N ASP A 249 -15.31 -12.86 12.39
CA ASP A 249 -16.06 -13.88 11.64
C ASP A 249 -16.34 -13.45 10.20
N LYS A 250 -16.67 -12.18 9.98
CA LYS A 250 -16.81 -11.61 8.63
C LYS A 250 -15.48 -11.68 7.88
N ALA A 251 -14.37 -11.28 8.51
CA ALA A 251 -13.04 -11.35 7.90
C ALA A 251 -12.64 -12.79 7.53
N VAL A 252 -12.87 -13.77 8.43
CA VAL A 252 -12.64 -15.20 8.16
C VAL A 252 -13.43 -15.69 6.96
N ASN A 253 -14.69 -15.26 6.83
CA ASN A 253 -15.51 -15.65 5.69
C ASN A 253 -14.96 -15.12 4.37
N PHE A 254 -14.54 -13.85 4.31
CA PHE A 254 -13.95 -13.27 3.11
C PHE A 254 -12.53 -13.78 2.83
N ALA A 255 -11.81 -14.24 3.86
CA ALA A 255 -10.47 -14.81 3.72
C ALA A 255 -10.42 -16.10 2.88
N LYS A 256 -11.58 -16.76 2.69
CA LYS A 256 -11.72 -17.95 1.85
C LYS A 256 -11.49 -17.66 0.36
N ASP A 257 -11.72 -16.42 -0.06
CA ASP A 257 -11.61 -15.97 -1.46
C ASP A 257 -10.29 -15.23 -1.74
N VAL A 258 -9.35 -15.26 -0.80
CA VAL A 258 -8.04 -14.63 -0.93
C VAL A 258 -7.21 -15.40 -1.96
N PRO A 259 -6.76 -14.78 -3.05
CA PRO A 259 -5.96 -15.45 -4.07
C PRO A 259 -4.67 -16.05 -3.48
N GLU A 260 -4.21 -17.19 -3.98
CA GLU A 260 -3.02 -17.85 -3.42
C GLU A 260 -1.72 -17.05 -3.63
N SER A 261 -1.58 -16.35 -4.76
CA SER A 261 -0.32 -15.76 -5.21
C SER A 261 -0.31 -14.23 -5.29
N HIS A 262 -1.22 -13.55 -4.60
CA HIS A 262 -1.26 -12.08 -4.56
C HIS A 262 -0.51 -11.53 -3.33
N HIS A 263 0.18 -10.41 -3.48
CA HIS A 263 0.88 -9.77 -2.36
C HIS A 263 -0.07 -9.30 -1.26
N GLU A 264 -1.28 -8.84 -1.63
CA GLU A 264 -2.34 -8.47 -0.67
C GLU A 264 -2.74 -9.67 0.20
N SER A 265 -2.63 -10.90 -0.33
CA SER A 265 -2.92 -12.13 0.41
C SER A 265 -2.00 -12.32 1.62
N TRP A 266 -0.74 -11.89 1.54
CA TRP A 266 0.17 -11.95 2.68
C TRP A 266 -0.29 -10.98 3.77
N MET A 267 -0.58 -9.73 3.43
CA MET A 267 -1.02 -8.72 4.40
C MET A 267 -2.36 -9.10 5.05
N GLU A 268 -3.31 -9.56 4.25
CA GLU A 268 -4.62 -10.06 4.71
C GLU A 268 -4.46 -11.23 5.68
N SER A 269 -3.62 -12.20 5.35
CA SER A 269 -3.38 -13.37 6.19
C SER A 269 -2.68 -13.01 7.50
N VAL A 270 -1.69 -12.12 7.46
CA VAL A 270 -0.96 -11.66 8.65
C VAL A 270 -1.86 -10.85 9.57
N ALA A 271 -2.60 -9.87 9.03
CA ALA A 271 -3.48 -9.01 9.82
C ALA A 271 -4.62 -9.84 10.45
N LEU A 272 -5.28 -10.70 9.66
CA LEU A 272 -6.34 -11.58 10.18
C LEU A 272 -5.79 -12.60 11.19
N GLY A 273 -4.63 -13.19 10.90
CA GLY A 273 -3.98 -14.12 11.81
C GLY A 273 -3.66 -13.47 13.16
N ALA A 274 -3.22 -12.21 13.17
CA ALA A 274 -2.97 -11.45 14.39
C ALA A 274 -4.26 -11.20 15.18
N LEU A 275 -5.32 -10.71 14.53
CA LEU A 275 -6.60 -10.49 15.21
C LEU A 275 -7.15 -11.80 15.79
N LEU A 276 -7.20 -12.88 15.00
CA LEU A 276 -7.65 -14.19 15.48
C LEU A 276 -6.83 -14.70 16.67
N THR A 277 -5.51 -14.52 16.63
CA THR A 277 -4.64 -14.91 17.74
C THR A 277 -4.91 -14.11 19.01
N ALA A 278 -5.16 -12.80 18.90
CA ALA A 278 -5.56 -11.97 20.04
C ALA A 278 -6.92 -12.37 20.64
N LEU A 279 -7.77 -13.03 19.86
CA LEU A 279 -9.08 -13.55 20.28
C LEU A 279 -9.04 -15.01 20.73
N ASP A 280 -7.85 -15.57 20.99
CA ASP A 280 -7.67 -16.98 21.36
C ASP A 280 -8.14 -17.98 20.28
N ARG A 281 -8.28 -17.53 19.03
CA ARG A 281 -8.66 -18.32 17.86
C ARG A 281 -7.45 -18.73 17.03
N GLY A 282 -6.32 -19.00 17.68
CA GLY A 282 -5.05 -19.35 17.00
C GLY A 282 -5.14 -20.60 16.11
N ASN A 283 -6.07 -21.51 16.38
CA ASN A 283 -6.33 -22.68 15.52
C ASN A 283 -6.93 -22.30 14.16
N GLU A 284 -7.68 -21.20 14.07
CA GLU A 284 -8.21 -20.66 12.81
C GLU A 284 -7.18 -19.77 12.10
N ALA A 285 -6.26 -19.16 12.86
CA ALA A 285 -5.17 -18.35 12.30
C ALA A 285 -4.13 -19.20 11.55
N ARG A 286 -3.73 -20.36 12.11
CA ARG A 286 -2.65 -21.20 11.55
C ARG A 286 -2.87 -21.60 10.08
N PRO A 287 -4.04 -22.10 9.67
CA PRO A 287 -4.28 -22.50 8.28
C PRO A 287 -4.10 -21.36 7.26
N LEU A 288 -4.16 -20.09 7.68
CA LEU A 288 -3.89 -18.96 6.78
C LEU A 288 -2.46 -19.00 6.25
N PHE A 289 -1.53 -19.61 6.99
CA PHE A 289 -0.10 -19.67 6.68
C PHE A 289 0.36 -21.00 6.07
N ASP A 290 -0.56 -21.92 5.77
CA ASP A 290 -0.25 -23.17 5.07
C ASP A 290 -0.04 -22.96 3.56
N ARG A 291 -0.30 -21.75 3.05
CA ARG A 291 -0.12 -21.34 1.65
C ARG A 291 1.27 -20.76 1.39
N GLU A 292 1.72 -20.80 0.13
CA GLU A 292 2.96 -20.15 -0.30
C GLU A 292 2.74 -18.66 -0.63
N PHE A 293 3.44 -17.77 0.06
CA PHE A 293 3.32 -16.31 -0.15
C PHE A 293 4.36 -15.74 -1.12
N GLY A 294 4.68 -16.46 -2.18
CA GLY A 294 5.74 -16.04 -3.11
C GLY A 294 7.14 -16.06 -2.50
N GLN A 295 8.08 -15.28 -3.04
CA GLN A 295 9.48 -15.31 -2.62
C GLN A 295 9.68 -14.74 -1.22
N LEU A 296 10.64 -15.30 -0.46
CA LEU A 296 10.92 -14.85 0.91
C LEU A 296 11.35 -13.37 0.98
N ALA A 297 12.11 -12.89 0.00
CA ALA A 297 12.54 -11.49 -0.07
C ALA A 297 11.36 -10.51 -0.22
N ASP A 298 10.33 -10.90 -0.98
CA ASP A 298 9.12 -10.09 -1.12
C ASP A 298 8.36 -10.04 0.22
N GLN A 299 8.24 -11.19 0.89
CA GLN A 299 7.58 -11.27 2.20
C GLN A 299 8.30 -10.45 3.28
N GLU A 300 9.63 -10.41 3.25
CA GLU A 300 10.43 -9.57 4.14
C GLU A 300 10.15 -8.08 3.90
N LEU A 301 10.13 -7.65 2.63
CA LEU A 301 9.75 -6.27 2.29
C LEU A 301 8.33 -5.92 2.78
N TRP A 302 7.37 -6.84 2.66
CA TRP A 302 6.01 -6.61 3.17
C TRP A 302 5.97 -6.53 4.69
N ALA A 303 6.77 -7.32 5.40
CA ALA A 303 6.92 -7.21 6.85
C ALA A 303 7.49 -5.85 7.26
N ASP A 304 8.48 -5.34 6.52
CA ASP A 304 9.05 -4.01 6.79
C ASP A 304 8.06 -2.88 6.53
N ILE A 305 7.33 -2.93 5.40
CA ILE A 305 6.26 -1.96 5.08
C ILE A 305 5.19 -1.96 6.17
N MET A 306 4.81 -3.13 6.65
CA MET A 306 3.83 -3.25 7.73
C MET A 306 4.38 -2.69 9.05
N ALA A 307 5.63 -2.97 9.41
CA ALA A 307 6.26 -2.45 10.62
C ALA A 307 6.27 -0.91 10.65
N VAL A 308 6.69 -0.24 9.56
CA VAL A 308 6.68 1.25 9.49
C VAL A 308 5.29 1.85 9.40
N SER A 309 4.30 1.05 9.00
CA SER A 309 2.89 1.48 8.99
C SER A 309 2.31 1.46 10.40
N LEU A 310 2.65 0.42 11.18
CA LEU A 310 2.21 0.23 12.56
C LEU A 310 2.84 1.26 13.52
N ASP A 311 4.11 1.62 13.33
CA ASP A 311 4.77 2.67 14.12
C ASP A 311 4.52 4.10 13.59
N HIS A 312 3.78 4.22 12.48
CA HIS A 312 3.43 5.45 11.78
C HIS A 312 4.63 6.32 11.33
N THR A 313 5.83 5.76 11.24
CA THR A 313 7.01 6.45 10.71
C THR A 313 6.94 6.56 9.19
N PHE A 314 6.39 5.53 8.53
CA PHE A 314 6.40 5.38 7.08
C PHE A 314 7.78 5.57 6.44
N ASP A 315 8.85 5.34 7.21
CA ASP A 315 10.24 5.55 6.80
C ASP A 315 10.99 4.21 6.71
N LEU A 316 10.97 3.62 5.52
CA LEU A 316 11.69 2.37 5.25
C LEU A 316 13.21 2.54 5.36
N ASN A 317 13.75 3.74 5.14
CA ASN A 317 15.20 3.97 5.26
C ASN A 317 15.63 3.92 6.73
N ALA A 318 14.76 4.35 7.64
CA ALA A 318 15.02 4.23 9.08
C ALA A 318 15.03 2.78 9.56
N LEU A 319 14.35 1.85 8.86
CA LEU A 319 14.43 0.42 9.15
C LEU A 319 15.71 -0.23 8.64
N GLU A 320 16.26 0.22 7.51
CA GLU A 320 17.38 -0.44 6.84
C GLU A 320 18.53 -0.85 7.77
N PRO A 321 19.00 0.00 8.71
CA PRO A 321 20.08 -0.40 9.60
C PRO A 321 19.69 -1.56 10.53
N VAL A 322 18.42 -1.65 10.94
CA VAL A 322 17.92 -2.61 11.95
C VAL A 322 17.27 -3.85 11.33
N ARG A 323 17.29 -3.98 10.00
CA ARG A 323 16.73 -5.14 9.29
C ARG A 323 17.45 -6.45 9.65
N PRO A 324 16.75 -7.59 9.56
CA PRO A 324 17.40 -8.90 9.62
C PRO A 324 18.58 -9.00 8.65
N LEU A 325 19.77 -9.36 9.15
CA LEU A 325 20.94 -9.67 8.29
C LEU A 325 20.71 -10.87 7.37
N VAL A 326 19.76 -11.74 7.74
CA VAL A 326 19.37 -12.92 6.97
C VAL A 326 17.86 -12.94 6.94
N THR A 327 17.31 -13.07 5.74
CA THR A 327 15.87 -13.18 5.52
C THR A 327 15.28 -14.30 6.41
N PRO A 328 14.28 -14.00 7.26
CA PRO A 328 13.65 -14.99 8.11
C PRO A 328 13.02 -16.13 7.30
N GLU A 329 13.04 -17.37 7.82
CA GLU A 329 12.39 -18.53 7.17
C GLU A 329 10.85 -18.42 7.11
N ALA A 330 10.24 -17.60 7.98
CA ALA A 330 8.81 -17.38 8.01
C ALA A 330 8.47 -15.91 8.35
N PRO A 331 8.66 -14.96 7.40
CA PRO A 331 8.43 -13.54 7.66
C PRO A 331 7.00 -13.23 8.10
N ALA A 332 6.01 -13.95 7.56
CA ALA A 332 4.59 -13.82 7.96
C ALA A 332 4.37 -14.05 9.46
N TRP A 333 5.07 -15.03 10.05
CA TRP A 333 4.98 -15.31 11.49
C TRP A 333 5.50 -14.16 12.33
N SER A 334 6.60 -13.54 11.89
CA SER A 334 7.13 -12.34 12.53
C SER A 334 6.16 -11.16 12.36
N GLY A 335 5.52 -11.04 11.21
CA GLY A 335 4.49 -10.02 10.98
C GLY A 335 3.31 -10.11 11.95
N VAL A 336 2.82 -11.33 12.22
CA VAL A 336 1.76 -11.56 13.23
C VAL A 336 2.21 -11.08 14.61
N VAL A 337 3.46 -11.36 14.99
CA VAL A 337 4.03 -10.91 16.26
C VAL A 337 4.05 -9.38 16.35
N TRP A 338 4.49 -8.69 15.29
CA TRP A 338 4.51 -7.23 15.24
C TRP A 338 3.11 -6.64 15.43
N GLN A 339 2.12 -7.11 14.68
CA GLN A 339 0.72 -6.70 14.81
C GLN A 339 0.21 -6.89 16.25
N LEU A 340 0.46 -8.06 16.85
CA LEU A 340 0.04 -8.36 18.23
C LEU A 340 0.69 -7.42 19.25
N VAL A 341 1.97 -7.09 19.10
CA VAL A 341 2.65 -6.15 20.01
C VAL A 341 2.08 -4.73 19.88
N PHE A 342 1.90 -4.24 18.65
CA PHE A 342 1.41 -2.87 18.41
C PHE A 342 -0.07 -2.67 18.77
N HIS A 343 -0.88 -3.73 18.78
CA HIS A 343 -2.27 -3.70 19.23
C HIS A 343 -2.45 -4.11 20.71
N ASP A 344 -1.45 -3.94 21.57
CA ASP A 344 -1.55 -4.23 23.01
C ASP A 344 -1.99 -5.68 23.30
N ALA A 345 -1.37 -6.63 22.59
CA ALA A 345 -1.55 -8.07 22.74
C ALA A 345 -0.17 -8.78 22.78
N SER A 346 0.83 -8.13 23.38
CA SER A 346 2.23 -8.60 23.41
C SER A 346 2.38 -10.02 23.96
N ASP A 347 1.65 -10.38 25.02
CA ASP A 347 1.68 -11.74 25.60
C ASP A 347 1.22 -12.80 24.59
N LYS A 348 0.14 -12.51 23.84
CA LYS A 348 -0.34 -13.36 22.74
C LYS A 348 0.69 -13.44 21.60
N GLY A 349 1.41 -12.35 21.34
CA GLY A 349 2.54 -12.31 20.41
C GLY A 349 3.65 -13.29 20.80
N LEU A 350 4.04 -13.33 22.07
CA LEU A 350 5.05 -14.26 22.55
C LEU A 350 4.55 -15.71 22.54
N GLU A 351 3.30 -15.96 22.93
CA GLU A 351 2.66 -17.28 22.84
C GLU A 351 2.65 -17.80 21.39
N TRP A 352 2.24 -16.95 20.45
CA TRP A 352 2.28 -17.24 19.02
C TRP A 352 3.69 -17.61 18.58
N ALA A 353 4.68 -16.75 18.86
CA ALA A 353 6.08 -16.99 18.48
C ALA A 353 6.58 -18.36 18.97
N LYS A 354 6.36 -18.67 20.26
CA LYS A 354 6.80 -19.94 20.88
C LYS A 354 6.11 -21.18 20.29
N SER A 355 4.93 -21.01 19.72
CA SER A 355 4.10 -22.09 19.19
C SER A 355 4.48 -22.56 17.77
N GLN A 356 5.48 -21.91 17.15
CA GLN A 356 6.03 -22.35 15.87
C GLN A 356 6.84 -23.64 16.04
N SER A 357 6.57 -24.63 15.19
CA SER A 357 7.21 -25.95 15.24
C SER A 357 8.63 -25.94 14.66
N LYS A 358 8.86 -25.16 13.60
CA LYS A 358 10.18 -25.01 12.96
C LYS A 358 11.07 -24.15 13.84
N VAL A 359 12.18 -24.71 14.33
CA VAL A 359 13.11 -24.04 15.25
C VAL A 359 13.61 -22.68 14.72
N PRO A 360 14.07 -22.56 13.45
CA PRO A 360 14.57 -21.28 12.94
C PRO A 360 13.48 -20.21 12.88
N ALA A 361 12.29 -20.57 12.36
CA ALA A 361 11.15 -19.67 12.30
C ALA A 361 10.67 -19.25 13.70
N ARG A 362 10.66 -20.17 14.68
CA ARG A 362 10.35 -19.86 16.08
C ARG A 362 11.36 -18.88 16.68
N ALA A 363 12.65 -19.10 16.42
CA ALA A 363 13.70 -18.21 16.88
C ALA A 363 13.52 -16.79 16.31
N GLU A 364 13.28 -16.65 15.01
CA GLU A 364 13.02 -15.34 14.39
C GLU A 364 11.75 -14.67 14.92
N ALA A 365 10.67 -15.42 15.17
CA ALA A 365 9.45 -14.86 15.74
C ALA A 365 9.67 -14.33 17.18
N ILE A 366 10.49 -15.01 18.00
CA ILE A 366 10.87 -14.54 19.35
C ILE A 366 11.76 -13.29 19.26
N VAL A 367 12.71 -13.26 18.31
CA VAL A 367 13.54 -12.09 18.04
C VAL A 367 12.68 -10.90 17.62
N ALA A 368 11.72 -11.11 16.71
CA ALA A 368 10.79 -10.09 16.25
C ALA A 368 9.91 -9.54 17.39
N TRP A 369 9.53 -10.38 18.36
CA TRP A 369 8.77 -9.95 19.54
C TRP A 369 9.55 -8.95 20.40
N GLY A 370 10.80 -9.28 20.73
CA GLY A 370 11.66 -8.36 21.49
C GLY A 370 11.93 -7.06 20.73
N ASP A 371 12.14 -7.15 19.42
CA ASP A 371 12.37 -6.00 18.55
C ASP A 371 11.14 -5.08 18.45
N ALA A 372 9.94 -5.65 18.27
CA ALA A 372 8.69 -4.91 18.21
C ALA A 372 8.38 -4.19 19.53
N ILE A 373 8.68 -4.80 20.69
CA ILE A 373 8.53 -4.14 22.00
C ILE A 373 9.41 -2.90 22.11
N VAL A 374 10.68 -3.00 21.69
CA VAL A 374 11.60 -1.87 21.70
C VAL A 374 11.12 -0.79 20.74
N ALA A 375 10.71 -1.16 19.52
CA ALA A 375 10.17 -0.23 18.54
C ALA A 375 8.96 0.54 19.08
N LEU A 376 7.97 -0.17 19.63
CA LEU A 376 6.78 0.43 20.23
C LEU A 376 7.14 1.37 21.38
N SER A 377 8.05 0.95 22.27
CA SER A 377 8.46 1.74 23.44
C SER A 377 9.21 3.02 23.06
N LEU A 378 10.05 2.97 22.03
CA LEU A 378 10.71 4.16 21.49
C LEU A 378 9.70 5.12 20.86
N ALA A 379 8.73 4.60 20.10
CA ALA A 379 7.68 5.41 19.47
C ALA A 379 6.77 6.08 20.52
N SER A 380 6.43 5.37 21.59
CA SER A 380 5.59 5.88 22.70
C SER A 380 6.37 6.63 23.78
N LYS A 381 7.71 6.65 23.70
CA LYS A 381 8.63 7.20 24.73
C LYS A 381 8.43 6.57 26.11
N THR A 382 8.15 5.28 26.15
CA THR A 382 8.05 4.48 27.38
C THR A 382 9.26 3.60 27.58
N GLN A 383 9.42 3.05 28.78
CA GLN A 383 10.42 2.01 29.02
C GLN A 383 9.94 0.69 28.41
N ALA A 384 10.82 0.02 27.66
CA ALA A 384 10.55 -1.29 27.11
C ALA A 384 10.59 -2.37 28.19
N ASP A 385 9.54 -3.19 28.23
CA ASP A 385 9.50 -4.42 29.04
C ASP A 385 9.60 -5.65 28.13
N TYR A 386 10.82 -6.16 27.99
CA TYR A 386 11.14 -7.43 27.34
C TYR A 386 11.70 -8.43 28.35
N SER A 387 11.28 -8.36 29.62
CA SER A 387 11.78 -9.22 30.70
C SER A 387 11.61 -10.72 30.44
N ALA A 388 10.59 -11.10 29.67
CA ALA A 388 10.37 -12.49 29.24
C ALA A 388 11.31 -12.98 28.12
N LEU A 389 12.06 -12.08 27.47
CA LEU A 389 12.88 -12.40 26.29
C LEU A 389 13.96 -13.45 26.60
N ASP A 390 14.71 -13.26 27.69
CA ASP A 390 15.80 -14.17 28.05
C ASP A 390 15.28 -15.61 28.27
N SER A 391 14.14 -15.76 28.95
CA SER A 391 13.50 -17.06 29.14
C SER A 391 12.98 -17.66 27.83
N ALA A 392 12.40 -16.83 26.95
CA ALA A 392 11.92 -17.28 25.64
C ALA A 392 13.07 -17.77 24.75
N LEU A 393 14.18 -17.03 24.70
CA LEU A 393 15.38 -17.41 23.95
C LEU A 393 16.00 -18.71 24.48
N GLN A 394 16.06 -18.88 25.81
CA GLN A 394 16.58 -20.09 26.45
C GLN A 394 15.70 -21.33 26.24
N SER A 395 14.44 -21.16 25.83
CA SER A 395 13.55 -22.28 25.49
C SER A 395 13.87 -22.92 24.13
N LEU A 396 14.69 -22.27 23.31
CA LEU A 396 15.18 -22.80 22.04
C LEU A 396 16.27 -23.87 22.27
N PRO A 397 16.48 -24.81 21.34
CA PRO A 397 17.65 -25.69 21.35
C PRO A 397 18.94 -24.85 21.44
N THR A 398 19.94 -25.35 22.19
CA THR A 398 21.17 -24.58 22.53
C THR A 398 21.81 -23.86 21.35
N THR A 399 21.94 -24.54 20.21
CA THR A 399 22.54 -23.96 18.99
C THR A 399 21.75 -22.75 18.49
N TRP A 400 20.42 -22.77 18.59
CA TRP A 400 19.54 -21.69 18.17
C TRP A 400 19.34 -20.64 19.26
N ALA A 401 19.42 -21.00 20.54
CA ALA A 401 19.32 -20.04 21.64
C ALA A 401 20.41 -18.97 21.53
N ASP A 402 21.66 -19.37 21.27
CA ASP A 402 22.77 -18.42 21.12
C ASP A 402 22.63 -17.57 19.83
N VAL A 403 22.20 -18.16 18.70
CA VAL A 403 21.97 -17.42 17.45
C VAL A 403 20.87 -16.38 17.64
N ALA A 404 19.75 -16.78 18.24
CA ALA A 404 18.62 -15.89 18.50
C ALA A 404 18.99 -14.79 19.50
N THR A 405 19.81 -15.10 20.51
CA THR A 405 20.33 -14.12 21.46
C THR A 405 21.17 -13.04 20.78
N VAL A 406 22.09 -13.44 19.89
CA VAL A 406 22.88 -12.47 19.10
C VAL A 406 21.95 -11.60 18.25
N ARG A 407 20.99 -12.20 17.54
CA ARG A 407 20.06 -11.48 16.65
C ARG A 407 19.14 -10.52 17.39
N ALA A 408 18.52 -10.95 18.49
CA ALA A 408 17.64 -10.11 19.31
C ALA A 408 18.40 -8.89 19.85
N TYR A 409 19.50 -9.14 20.56
CA TYR A 409 20.19 -8.07 21.25
C TYR A 409 20.97 -7.12 20.33
N SER A 410 21.42 -7.59 19.16
CA SER A 410 21.98 -6.70 18.14
C SER A 410 20.93 -5.77 17.54
N ARG A 411 19.77 -6.29 17.10
CA ARG A 411 18.68 -5.46 16.54
C ARG A 411 18.16 -4.46 17.56
N MET A 412 17.86 -4.91 18.77
CA MET A 412 17.40 -4.04 19.86
C MET A 412 18.45 -2.97 20.22
N GLY A 413 19.72 -3.37 20.36
CA GLY A 413 20.81 -2.44 20.65
C GLY A 413 20.98 -1.38 19.56
N GLN A 414 20.86 -1.78 18.29
CA GLN A 414 20.94 -0.87 17.16
C GLN A 414 19.76 0.12 17.10
N ARG A 415 18.53 -0.30 17.45
CA ARG A 415 17.40 0.63 17.60
C ARG A 415 17.66 1.70 18.65
N TYR A 416 18.15 1.32 19.82
CA TYR A 416 18.52 2.28 20.87
C TYR A 416 19.66 3.21 20.43
N ALA A 417 20.65 2.70 19.70
CA ALA A 417 21.73 3.51 19.15
C ALA A 417 21.20 4.58 18.16
N LEU A 418 20.30 4.19 17.25
CA LEU A 418 19.65 5.11 16.32
C LEU A 418 18.76 6.14 17.04
N ALA A 419 18.16 5.75 18.16
CA ALA A 419 17.39 6.66 19.01
C ALA A 419 18.27 7.56 19.92
N GLY A 420 19.59 7.40 19.90
CA GLY A 420 20.55 8.19 20.69
C GLY A 420 20.73 7.72 22.14
N ASP A 421 20.18 6.56 22.53
CA ASP A 421 20.41 5.96 23.85
C ASP A 421 21.63 5.02 23.80
N GLU A 422 22.81 5.62 23.79
CA GLU A 422 24.09 4.90 23.71
C GLU A 422 24.32 3.94 24.87
N LYS A 423 23.79 4.25 26.07
CA LYS A 423 23.98 3.42 27.25
C LYS A 423 23.20 2.11 27.12
N THR A 424 21.90 2.20 26.85
CA THR A 424 21.07 1.00 26.68
C THR A 424 21.51 0.21 25.46
N ALA A 425 21.90 0.89 24.37
CA ALA A 425 22.49 0.25 23.21
C ALA A 425 23.75 -0.55 23.57
N GLY A 426 24.69 0.05 24.31
CA GLY A 426 25.94 -0.61 24.74
C GLY A 426 25.69 -1.84 25.63
N ASP A 427 24.74 -1.75 26.56
CA ASP A 427 24.38 -2.87 27.44
C ASP A 427 23.79 -4.06 26.65
N LEU A 428 22.93 -3.79 25.65
CA LEU A 428 22.35 -4.81 24.78
C LEU A 428 23.39 -5.40 23.83
N LEU A 429 24.20 -4.56 23.17
CA LEU A 429 25.26 -5.02 22.26
C LEU A 429 26.27 -5.91 23.00
N LYS A 430 26.60 -5.60 24.26
CA LYS A 430 27.47 -6.47 25.09
C LYS A 430 26.87 -7.86 25.35
N LYS A 431 25.54 -7.97 25.50
CA LYS A 431 24.88 -9.28 25.56
C LYS A 431 25.02 -10.03 24.24
N ALA A 432 24.83 -9.34 23.12
CA ALA A 432 25.01 -9.92 21.78
C ALA A 432 26.46 -10.39 21.56
N GLU A 433 27.47 -9.59 21.91
CA GLU A 433 28.88 -9.94 21.83
C GLU A 433 29.23 -11.16 22.69
N THR A 434 28.68 -11.24 23.90
CA THR A 434 28.89 -12.39 24.80
C THR A 434 28.33 -13.68 24.19
N ALA A 435 27.16 -13.63 23.57
CA ALA A 435 26.59 -14.78 22.86
C ALA A 435 27.38 -15.11 21.58
N LEU A 436 27.84 -14.09 20.84
CA LEU A 436 28.64 -14.26 19.62
C LEU A 436 29.98 -14.95 19.92
N GLY A 437 30.60 -14.67 21.07
CA GLY A 437 31.85 -15.29 21.50
C GLY A 437 31.78 -16.82 21.72
N LYS A 438 30.59 -17.42 21.74
CA LYS A 438 30.38 -18.87 21.84
C LYS A 438 30.52 -19.59 20.51
N PHE A 439 30.44 -18.86 19.39
CA PHE A 439 30.61 -19.44 18.07
C PHE A 439 32.10 -19.53 17.70
N PRO A 440 32.54 -20.63 17.06
CA PRO A 440 33.90 -20.71 16.56
C PRO A 440 34.10 -19.60 15.53
N LYS A 441 35.21 -18.85 15.66
CA LYS A 441 35.62 -17.92 14.62
C LYS A 441 35.88 -18.72 13.36
N LYS A 442 35.02 -18.55 12.35
CA LYS A 442 35.30 -19.09 11.02
C LYS A 442 36.51 -18.36 10.45
N THR A 443 37.41 -19.11 9.81
CA THR A 443 38.44 -18.52 8.96
C THR A 443 37.72 -17.74 7.85
N PRO A 444 38.05 -16.47 7.59
CA PRO A 444 37.49 -15.75 6.46
C PRO A 444 37.67 -16.58 5.19
N MET A 445 36.63 -16.70 4.35
CA MET A 445 36.84 -17.24 3.01
C MET A 445 37.87 -16.35 2.32
N PRO A 446 38.89 -16.91 1.66
CA PRO A 446 39.84 -16.10 0.93
C PRO A 446 39.08 -15.27 -0.11
N GLU A 447 39.35 -13.98 -0.20
CA GLU A 447 38.77 -13.16 -1.27
C GLU A 447 39.28 -13.73 -2.61
N PRO A 448 38.39 -14.07 -3.55
CA PRO A 448 38.82 -14.52 -4.87
C PRO A 448 39.57 -13.36 -5.53
N ASP A 449 40.75 -13.63 -6.08
CA ASP A 449 41.44 -12.62 -6.87
C ASP A 449 40.67 -12.31 -8.17
N LEU A 450 40.98 -11.18 -8.82
CA LEU A 450 40.31 -10.75 -10.04
C LEU A 450 40.31 -11.82 -11.15
N ARG A 451 41.34 -12.68 -11.16
CA ARG A 451 41.47 -13.75 -12.13
C ARG A 451 40.53 -14.90 -11.80
N ALA A 452 40.42 -15.29 -10.53
CA ALA A 452 39.47 -16.27 -10.03
C ALA A 452 38.02 -15.84 -10.29
N ILE A 453 37.70 -14.55 -10.13
CA ILE A 453 36.39 -13.98 -10.50
C ILE A 453 36.15 -14.11 -12.00
N TYR A 454 37.13 -13.74 -12.83
CA TYR A 454 37.02 -13.83 -14.29
C TYR A 454 36.86 -15.28 -14.77
N ASP A 455 37.55 -16.21 -14.12
CA ASP A 455 37.54 -17.64 -14.44
C ASP A 455 36.36 -18.39 -13.79
N GLY A 456 35.51 -17.72 -13.00
CA GLY A 456 34.37 -18.32 -12.30
C GLY A 456 34.75 -19.33 -11.21
N VAL A 457 35.96 -19.23 -10.68
CA VAL A 457 36.49 -20.10 -9.62
C VAL A 457 36.32 -19.37 -8.30
N PHE A 458 35.40 -19.86 -7.47
CA PHE A 458 35.18 -19.32 -6.12
C PHE A 458 35.69 -20.33 -5.09
N PRO A 459 36.31 -19.87 -3.99
CA PRO A 459 36.69 -20.76 -2.90
C PRO A 459 35.42 -21.40 -2.29
N ASP A 460 35.47 -22.71 -2.08
CA ASP A 460 34.40 -23.52 -1.46
C ASP A 460 34.14 -23.14 0.01
#